data_AF-A0A6P0WRJ8-F1
#
_entry.id   AF-A0A6P0WRJ8-F1
#
_cell.length_a   1.000
_cell.length_b   1.000
_cell.length_c   1.000
_cell.angle_alpha   90.00
_cell.angle_beta   90.00
_cell.angle_gamma   90.00
#
_symmetry.space_group_name_H-M   'P 1'
#
loop_
_entity.id
_entity.type
_entity.pdbx_description
1 polymer ?
#
loop_
_entity_poly.entity_id
_entity_poly.type
_entity_poly.pdbx_seq_one_letter_code
_entity_poly.pdbx_strand_id
1 'polypeptide(L)'
;MNNKEPIEWTEEQAFKALKVFLESDDGIRFQKLFKEIDLNQEDLSVFMQDASRRQRCQSEQAKRWWASIQKFIVQNDIKYLAVIEPFAQNGRSPEDLYRALSKVYYPSGLVDAFSRCRARTSSSPLPGITKTKGWTDEQILERLEEIKIALDWENTTGSAKKWWEAFEGENTHRVALVLRLAEELANRKATITEFFLAYVYSNTDNIQANLSYLEYTRLKKEEERRKKEIAEKGKGKDIDQIEQDIKRDLSLEAQLLVFPPGITNIKGWTDEQILERLEEVKTKLDWENTTGSAKKYWEGFQRENNHRPGFVLRLAEELANREATITEFFLAYVYSYTENIQANLFYLDYTRLKKEEERRKKEAAANAAAERKLKELNKRPIGNNFTITESTISNLAGVQIDYAEAAEQVRSLIAGGSNLQQMTSIAQNFLEQLQSSQMAVSLDTQIELIQQIILSEAQKDKIFEQFLLLQGQQIFDTVSDDAITSAIQATIAQLRIGVVE
;
A
#
# COMPACT_ATOMS: atom_id res chain seq x y z
N MET A 1 16.45 19.86 20.62
CA MET A 1 16.93 18.50 20.95
C MET A 1 16.85 18.34 22.45
N ASN A 2 15.99 17.46 22.97
CA ASN A 2 15.96 17.18 24.41
C ASN A 2 17.23 16.41 24.77
N ASN A 3 18.16 17.04 25.50
CA ASN A 3 19.30 16.37 26.13
C ASN A 3 18.76 15.36 27.14
N LYS A 4 18.49 14.14 26.69
CA LYS A 4 18.16 13.03 27.58
C LYS A 4 19.43 12.66 28.35
N GLU A 5 19.30 12.58 29.66
CA GLU A 5 20.36 12.11 30.56
C GLU A 5 20.88 10.73 30.12
N PRO A 6 22.19 10.46 30.27
CA PRO A 6 22.82 9.21 29.87
C PRO A 6 22.28 8.02 30.68
N ILE A 7 22.28 6.84 30.07
CA ILE A 7 21.99 5.57 30.76
C ILE A 7 23.20 5.21 31.61
N GLU A 8 22.99 4.94 32.90
CA GLU A 8 24.03 4.65 33.89
C GLU A 8 24.23 3.13 34.12
N TRP A 9 24.09 2.31 33.08
CA TRP A 9 24.35 0.88 33.23
C TRP A 9 25.86 0.63 33.36
N THR A 10 26.28 -0.08 34.40
CA THR A 10 27.67 -0.54 34.52
C THR A 10 27.95 -1.66 33.51
N GLU A 11 29.24 -1.95 33.25
CA GLU A 11 29.62 -3.07 32.38
C GLU A 11 29.06 -4.41 32.88
N GLU A 12 29.07 -4.63 34.21
CA GLU A 12 28.51 -5.82 34.84
C GLU A 12 27.00 -5.93 34.64
N GLN A 13 26.27 -4.81 34.72
CA GLN A 13 24.83 -4.75 34.47
C GLN A 13 24.51 -5.02 33.00
N ALA A 14 25.25 -4.42 32.06
CA ALA A 14 25.11 -4.69 30.63
C ALA A 14 25.35 -6.18 30.32
N PHE A 15 26.36 -6.78 30.95
CA PHE A 15 26.64 -8.21 30.82
C PHE A 15 25.49 -9.08 31.35
N LYS A 16 24.99 -8.79 32.55
CA LYS A 16 23.88 -9.55 33.12
C LYS A 16 22.61 -9.46 32.25
N ALA A 17 22.33 -8.29 31.69
CA ALA A 17 21.22 -8.12 30.75
C ALA A 17 21.44 -8.86 29.42
N LEU A 18 22.67 -8.90 28.91
CA LEU A 18 23.02 -9.66 27.71
C LEU A 18 22.82 -11.17 27.92
N LYS A 19 23.21 -11.70 29.08
CA LYS A 19 23.00 -13.11 29.42
C LYS A 19 21.51 -13.46 29.44
N VAL A 20 20.68 -12.63 30.10
CA VAL A 20 19.23 -12.82 30.12
C VAL A 20 18.63 -12.74 28.73
N PHE A 21 19.10 -11.82 27.88
CA PHE A 21 18.65 -11.77 26.49
C PHE A 21 18.97 -13.06 25.73
N LEU A 22 20.17 -13.61 25.90
CA LEU A 22 20.57 -14.84 25.21
C LEU A 22 19.81 -16.08 25.68
N GLU A 23 19.31 -16.06 26.91
CA GLU A 23 18.44 -17.10 27.48
C GLU A 23 16.96 -16.91 27.11
N SER A 24 16.58 -15.77 26.53
CA SER A 24 15.21 -15.52 26.04
C SER A 24 14.94 -16.24 24.72
N ASP A 25 13.67 -16.39 24.35
CA ASP A 25 13.25 -17.03 23.10
C ASP A 25 13.92 -16.42 21.86
N ASP A 26 14.09 -15.09 21.82
CA ASP A 26 14.79 -14.42 20.73
C ASP A 26 16.29 -14.70 20.75
N GLY A 27 16.91 -14.68 21.93
CA GLY A 27 18.32 -15.03 22.10
C GLY A 27 18.62 -16.44 21.62
N ILE A 28 17.80 -17.41 22.02
CA ILE A 28 17.91 -18.81 21.60
C ILE A 28 17.71 -18.93 20.08
N ARG A 29 16.71 -18.23 19.51
CA ARG A 29 16.48 -18.22 18.06
C ARG A 29 17.71 -17.71 17.31
N PHE A 30 18.30 -16.61 17.74
CA PHE A 30 19.50 -16.05 17.10
C PHE A 30 20.72 -16.94 17.30
N GLN A 31 20.92 -17.51 18.49
CA GLN A 31 22.01 -18.45 18.75
C GLN A 31 21.93 -19.68 17.84
N LYS A 32 20.74 -20.16 17.50
CA LYS A 32 20.56 -21.29 16.59
C LYS A 32 21.13 -20.98 15.20
N LEU A 33 20.95 -19.76 14.70
CA LEU A 33 21.52 -19.33 13.41
C LEU A 33 23.05 -19.45 13.40
N PHE A 34 23.72 -19.11 14.50
CA PHE A 34 25.18 -19.19 14.61
C PHE A 34 25.70 -20.59 14.94
N LYS A 35 24.90 -21.47 15.53
CA LYS A 35 25.30 -22.87 15.81
C LYS A 35 25.34 -23.74 14.56
N GLU A 36 24.55 -23.40 13.56
CA GLU A 36 24.44 -24.15 12.31
C GLU A 36 25.51 -23.73 11.28
N ILE A 37 26.21 -22.62 11.51
CA ILE A 37 27.22 -22.07 10.61
C ILE A 37 28.61 -22.28 11.20
N ASP A 38 29.45 -23.03 10.51
CA ASP A 38 30.87 -23.22 10.87
C ASP A 38 31.66 -21.97 10.46
N LEU A 39 31.61 -20.92 11.28
CA LEU A 39 32.30 -19.66 11.03
C LEU A 39 33.78 -19.80 11.38
N ASN A 40 34.65 -19.68 10.38
CA ASN A 40 36.08 -19.59 10.63
C ASN A 40 36.46 -18.16 11.10
N GLN A 41 37.72 -17.95 11.46
CA GLN A 41 38.19 -16.63 11.95
C GLN A 41 38.10 -15.51 10.90
N GLU A 42 38.20 -15.84 9.62
CA GLU A 42 38.06 -14.89 8.52
C GLU A 42 36.59 -14.46 8.36
N ASP A 43 35.65 -15.41 8.40
CA ASP A 43 34.20 -15.12 8.37
C ASP A 43 33.79 -14.25 9.55
N LEU A 44 34.35 -14.55 10.73
CA LEU A 44 34.15 -13.76 11.94
C LEU A 44 34.64 -12.31 11.75
N SER A 45 35.83 -12.14 11.16
CA SER A 45 36.40 -10.83 10.88
C SER A 45 35.53 -10.04 9.90
N VAL A 46 35.08 -10.68 8.82
CA VAL A 46 34.21 -10.06 7.81
C VAL A 46 32.89 -9.64 8.44
N PHE A 47 32.26 -10.53 9.22
CA PHE A 47 31.03 -10.22 9.94
C PHE A 47 31.20 -9.04 10.91
N MET A 48 32.29 -9.02 11.67
CA MET A 48 32.58 -7.92 12.60
C MET A 48 32.87 -6.60 11.86
N GLN A 49 33.51 -6.66 10.70
CA GLN A 49 33.75 -5.49 9.86
C GLN A 49 32.44 -4.96 9.25
N ASP A 50 31.56 -5.82 8.77
CA ASP A 50 30.24 -5.46 8.27
C ASP A 50 29.33 -4.91 9.37
N ALA A 51 29.31 -5.54 10.55
CA ALA A 51 28.61 -5.04 11.73
C ALA A 51 29.10 -3.64 12.13
N SER A 52 30.41 -3.41 12.06
CA SER A 52 31.04 -2.10 12.33
C SER A 52 30.66 -1.07 11.25
N ARG A 53 30.61 -1.46 9.97
CA ARG A 53 30.14 -0.59 8.86
C ARG A 53 28.68 -0.19 9.03
N ARG A 54 27.83 -1.10 9.51
CA ARG A 54 26.39 -0.87 9.75
C ARG A 54 26.12 -0.04 11.00
N GLN A 55 27.15 0.21 11.80
CA GLN A 55 27.09 0.93 13.05
C GLN A 55 26.92 2.45 12.84
N ARG A 56 25.72 2.89 12.44
CA ARG A 56 25.37 4.31 12.42
C ARG A 56 25.10 4.81 13.84
N CYS A 57 26.15 5.17 14.58
CA CYS A 57 26.06 5.66 15.94
C CYS A 57 26.70 7.06 16.04
N GLN A 58 25.89 8.08 16.27
CA GLN A 58 26.33 9.46 16.46
C GLN A 58 26.57 9.77 17.94
N SER A 59 25.83 9.13 18.85
CA SER A 59 25.99 9.30 20.29
C SER A 59 27.26 8.60 20.81
N GLU A 60 28.16 9.37 21.42
CA GLU A 60 29.36 8.85 22.10
C GLU A 60 29.01 7.89 23.25
N GLN A 61 27.90 8.12 23.95
CA GLN A 61 27.43 7.23 25.00
C GLN A 61 27.00 5.86 24.46
N ALA A 62 26.24 5.85 23.37
CA ALA A 62 25.85 4.62 22.70
C ALA A 62 27.07 3.87 22.13
N LYS A 63 28.08 4.60 21.61
CA LYS A 63 29.36 3.98 21.19
C LYS A 63 30.08 3.31 22.35
N ARG A 64 30.23 4.00 23.49
CA ARG A 64 30.88 3.43 24.69
C ARG A 64 30.15 2.21 25.22
N TRP A 65 28.83 2.30 25.37
CA TRP A 65 28.00 1.17 25.80
C TRP A 65 28.13 -0.03 24.86
N TRP A 66 28.07 0.21 23.54
CA TRP A 66 28.25 -0.86 22.56
C TRP A 66 29.66 -1.44 22.56
N ALA A 67 30.69 -0.62 22.74
CA ALA A 67 32.06 -1.08 22.87
C ALA A 67 32.24 -2.01 24.09
N SER A 68 31.59 -1.73 25.22
CA SER A 68 31.59 -2.63 26.38
C SER A 68 30.93 -3.99 26.05
N ILE A 69 29.85 -3.99 25.26
CA ILE A 69 29.23 -5.23 24.77
C ILE A 69 30.16 -5.97 23.78
N GLN A 70 30.77 -5.27 22.83
CA GLN A 70 31.69 -5.87 21.86
C GLN A 70 32.92 -6.48 22.54
N LYS A 71 33.53 -5.76 23.48
CA LYS A 71 34.65 -6.27 24.29
C LYS A 71 34.26 -7.56 24.98
N PHE A 72 33.04 -7.62 25.53
CA PHE A 72 32.51 -8.84 26.12
C PHE A 72 32.37 -9.96 25.07
N ILE A 73 31.75 -9.70 23.92
CA ILE A 73 31.57 -10.69 22.85
C ILE A 73 32.92 -11.28 22.43
N VAL A 74 33.93 -10.43 22.18
CA VAL A 74 35.28 -10.85 21.74
C VAL A 74 35.99 -11.70 22.80
N GLN A 75 35.78 -11.41 24.09
CA GLN A 75 36.40 -12.15 25.19
C GLN A 75 35.70 -13.47 25.52
N ASN A 76 34.53 -13.73 24.92
CA ASN A 76 33.68 -14.87 25.23
C ASN A 76 33.38 -15.69 23.96
N ASP A 77 32.35 -16.52 24.06
CA ASP A 77 31.91 -17.47 23.04
C ASP A 77 31.26 -16.75 21.82
N ILE A 78 31.46 -17.31 20.63
CA ILE A 78 30.88 -16.80 19.37
C ILE A 78 29.35 -16.66 19.44
N LYS A 79 28.67 -17.44 20.27
CA LYS A 79 27.21 -17.32 20.50
C LYS A 79 26.75 -15.94 20.96
N TYR A 80 27.65 -15.11 21.51
CA TYR A 80 27.32 -13.75 21.92
C TYR A 80 27.19 -12.79 20.72
N LEU A 81 27.65 -13.17 19.51
CA LEU A 81 27.37 -12.46 18.25
C LEU A 81 25.88 -12.47 17.89
N ALA A 82 25.10 -13.39 18.47
CA ALA A 82 23.64 -13.44 18.32
C ALA A 82 22.94 -12.12 18.69
N VAL A 83 23.57 -11.25 19.50
CA VAL A 83 23.03 -9.93 19.82
C VAL A 83 23.19 -8.92 18.69
N ILE A 84 24.15 -9.13 17.76
CA ILE A 84 24.43 -8.25 16.63
C ILE A 84 23.41 -8.47 15.51
N GLU A 85 22.97 -9.71 15.32
CA GLU A 85 22.04 -10.10 14.26
C GLU A 85 20.71 -9.33 14.25
N PRO A 86 20.01 -9.11 15.40
CA PRO A 86 18.82 -8.28 15.39
C PRO A 86 19.06 -6.83 14.98
N PHE A 87 20.29 -6.30 15.03
CA PHE A 87 20.59 -4.99 14.44
C PHE A 87 20.66 -5.05 12.91
N ALA A 88 21.33 -6.08 12.40
CA ALA A 88 21.45 -6.33 10.96
C ALA A 88 20.09 -6.59 10.32
N GLN A 89 19.29 -7.51 10.89
CA GLN A 89 18.00 -7.91 10.33
C GLN A 89 16.94 -6.82 10.43
N ASN A 90 16.93 -6.03 11.52
CA ASN A 90 15.91 -5.00 11.72
C ASN A 90 16.36 -3.62 11.19
N GLY A 91 17.55 -3.53 10.59
CA GLY A 91 18.12 -2.27 10.10
C GLY A 91 18.18 -1.19 11.18
N ARG A 92 18.52 -1.59 12.41
CA ARG A 92 18.63 -0.73 13.60
C ARG A 92 20.10 -0.54 13.93
N SER A 93 20.47 0.66 14.35
CA SER A 93 21.83 0.89 14.85
C SER A 93 21.91 0.59 16.36
N PRO A 94 23.12 0.38 16.91
CA PRO A 94 23.33 0.32 18.36
C PRO A 94 22.76 1.51 19.12
N GLU A 95 22.71 2.68 18.48
CA GLU A 95 22.11 3.87 19.06
C GLU A 95 20.59 3.75 19.24
N ASP A 96 19.88 3.11 18.30
CA ASP A 96 18.44 2.87 18.43
C ASP A 96 18.13 1.96 19.63
N LEU A 97 18.93 0.90 19.81
CA LEU A 97 18.76 0.00 20.97
C LEU A 97 19.15 0.70 22.27
N TYR A 98 20.26 1.43 22.28
CA TYR A 98 20.66 2.24 23.44
C TYR A 98 19.54 3.20 23.86
N ARG A 99 18.91 3.90 22.91
CA ARG A 99 17.77 4.78 23.19
C ARG A 99 16.51 4.06 23.66
N ALA A 100 16.38 2.76 23.37
CA ALA A 100 15.25 1.93 23.78
C ALA A 100 15.46 1.22 25.12
N LEU A 101 16.69 1.24 25.66
CA LEU A 101 16.97 0.76 27.01
C LEU A 101 16.30 1.65 28.06
N SER A 102 15.92 1.01 29.16
CA SER A 102 15.46 1.73 30.34
C SER A 102 16.62 2.44 31.02
N LYS A 103 16.37 3.64 31.54
CA LYS A 103 17.33 4.36 32.39
C LYS A 103 17.69 3.56 33.63
N VAL A 104 16.69 2.94 34.27
CA VAL A 104 16.89 2.09 35.44
C VAL A 104 17.26 0.70 34.96
N TYR A 105 18.37 0.17 35.47
CA TYR A 105 18.80 -1.19 35.17
C TYR A 105 17.79 -2.21 35.71
N TYR A 106 17.47 -3.18 34.87
CA TYR A 106 16.87 -4.45 35.28
C TYR A 106 17.31 -5.56 34.32
N PRO A 107 17.35 -6.83 34.77
CA PRO A 107 17.96 -7.92 34.01
C PRO A 107 17.34 -8.13 32.61
N SER A 108 16.03 -7.96 32.48
CA SER A 108 15.33 -8.12 31.18
C SER A 108 15.36 -6.87 30.31
N GLY A 109 16.06 -5.80 30.70
CA GLY A 109 15.99 -4.51 30.02
C GLY A 109 16.45 -4.54 28.57
N LEU A 110 17.36 -5.46 28.22
CA LEU A 110 17.79 -5.66 26.83
C LEU A 110 16.71 -6.35 25.99
N VAL A 111 16.02 -7.36 26.54
CA VAL A 111 14.88 -8.03 25.90
C VAL A 111 13.78 -7.02 25.58
N ASP A 112 13.43 -6.18 26.56
CA ASP A 112 12.41 -5.15 26.39
C ASP A 112 12.83 -4.09 25.38
N ALA A 113 14.10 -3.69 25.37
CA ALA A 113 14.61 -2.74 24.40
C ALA A 113 14.52 -3.29 22.98
N PHE A 114 14.86 -4.55 22.74
CA PHE A 114 14.67 -5.21 21.45
C PHE A 114 13.18 -5.29 21.06
N SER A 115 12.30 -5.61 22.01
CA SER A 115 10.85 -5.62 21.80
C SER A 115 10.31 -4.22 21.46
N ARG A 116 10.78 -3.17 22.14
CA ARG A 116 10.42 -1.77 21.82
C ARG A 116 10.98 -1.30 20.47
N CYS A 117 12.20 -1.70 20.15
CA CYS A 117 12.79 -1.45 18.84
C CYS A 117 11.97 -2.10 17.72
N ARG A 118 11.42 -3.31 17.93
CA ARG A 118 10.48 -3.98 17.02
C ARG A 118 9.08 -3.37 17.02
N ALA A 119 8.53 -2.98 18.16
CA ALA A 119 7.19 -2.37 18.19
C ALA A 119 7.13 -1.04 17.43
N ARG A 120 8.25 -0.30 17.36
CA ARG A 120 8.39 0.93 16.57
C ARG A 120 8.62 0.70 15.07
N THR A 121 8.65 -0.55 14.60
CA THR A 121 8.91 -0.91 13.19
C THR A 121 7.66 -1.23 12.39
N SER A 122 6.47 -0.75 12.74
CA SER A 122 5.38 -0.74 11.74
C SER A 122 5.76 0.01 10.44
N SER A 123 6.90 0.72 10.43
CA SER A 123 7.53 1.34 9.25
C SER A 123 8.95 0.89 8.90
N SER A 124 9.57 -0.13 9.55
CA SER A 124 10.84 -0.63 9.00
C SER A 124 10.57 -1.52 7.79
N PRO A 125 11.44 -1.42 6.75
CA PRO A 125 11.37 -2.30 5.61
C PRO A 125 11.31 -3.76 6.06
N LEU A 126 10.57 -4.57 5.31
CA LEU A 126 10.55 -6.01 5.51
C LEU A 126 11.99 -6.55 5.58
N PRO A 127 12.26 -7.58 6.39
CA PRO A 127 13.58 -8.22 6.42
C PRO A 127 14.08 -8.49 4.99
N GLY A 128 15.35 -8.14 4.73
CA GLY A 128 15.95 -8.29 3.40
C GLY A 128 15.65 -7.18 2.39
N ILE A 129 15.00 -6.08 2.79
CA ILE A 129 14.84 -4.88 1.95
C ILE A 129 15.86 -3.80 2.37
N THR A 130 16.70 -3.37 1.44
CA THR A 130 17.75 -2.37 1.68
C THR A 130 17.17 -0.96 1.75
N LYS A 131 17.60 -0.19 2.76
CA LYS A 131 17.29 1.24 2.86
C LYS A 131 18.23 2.04 1.97
N THR A 132 17.78 2.41 0.77
CA THR A 132 18.56 3.17 -0.23
C THR A 132 18.66 4.67 0.03
N LYS A 133 18.06 5.20 1.12
CA LYS A 133 18.13 6.64 1.44
C LYS A 133 19.58 7.06 1.68
N GLY A 134 20.09 7.91 0.77
CA GLY A 134 21.47 8.43 0.79
C GLY A 134 22.50 7.54 0.08
N TRP A 135 22.05 6.52 -0.66
CA TRP A 135 22.92 5.76 -1.57
C TRP A 135 23.07 6.49 -2.90
N THR A 136 24.21 6.30 -3.56
CA THR A 136 24.38 6.69 -4.96
C THR A 136 23.78 5.63 -5.89
N ASP A 137 23.47 5.98 -7.14
CA ASP A 137 22.90 5.03 -8.09
C ASP A 137 23.87 3.86 -8.37
N GLU A 138 25.18 4.10 -8.34
CA GLU A 138 26.21 3.05 -8.49
C GLU A 138 26.14 2.02 -7.36
N GLN A 139 25.93 2.45 -6.12
CA GLN A 139 25.78 1.54 -4.96
C GLN A 139 24.51 0.69 -5.07
N ILE A 140 23.43 1.28 -5.60
CA ILE A 140 22.17 0.57 -5.84
C ILE A 140 22.35 -0.46 -6.95
N LEU A 141 23.06 -0.11 -8.03
CA LEU A 141 23.36 -1.01 -9.14
C LEU A 141 24.27 -2.16 -8.72
N GLU A 142 25.33 -1.89 -7.96
CA GLU A 142 26.21 -2.94 -7.41
C GLU A 142 25.41 -3.95 -6.59
N ARG A 143 24.55 -3.46 -5.69
CA ARG A 143 23.68 -4.31 -4.89
C ARG A 143 22.64 -5.08 -5.72
N LEU A 144 22.13 -4.46 -6.79
CA LEU A 144 21.20 -5.11 -7.71
C LEU A 144 21.86 -6.30 -8.42
N GLU A 145 23.09 -6.14 -8.89
CA GLU A 145 23.85 -7.21 -9.55
C GLU A 145 24.15 -8.38 -8.60
N GLU A 146 24.49 -8.11 -7.32
CA GLU A 146 24.62 -9.16 -6.30
C GLU A 146 23.33 -9.98 -6.15
N ILE A 147 22.19 -9.30 -6.14
CA ILE A 147 20.88 -9.95 -5.90
C ILE A 147 20.42 -10.72 -7.13
N LYS A 148 20.73 -10.27 -8.34
CA LYS A 148 20.39 -10.98 -9.59
C LYS A 148 20.92 -12.41 -9.60
N ILE A 149 22.06 -12.68 -8.95
CA ILE A 149 22.58 -14.04 -8.76
C ILE A 149 21.56 -14.92 -8.00
N ALA A 150 20.99 -14.40 -6.91
CA ALA A 150 19.97 -15.11 -6.11
C ALA A 150 18.63 -15.26 -6.84
N LEU A 151 18.40 -14.47 -7.90
CA LEU A 151 17.20 -14.53 -8.73
C LEU A 151 17.33 -15.43 -9.97
N ASP A 152 18.40 -16.24 -10.00
CA ASP A 152 18.68 -17.16 -11.10
C ASP A 152 18.90 -16.43 -12.45
N TRP A 153 19.60 -15.30 -12.41
CA TRP A 153 19.86 -14.48 -13.60
C TRP A 153 20.62 -15.22 -14.70
N GLU A 154 21.59 -16.07 -14.36
CA GLU A 154 22.41 -16.80 -15.33
C GLU A 154 21.59 -17.79 -16.17
N ASN A 155 20.57 -18.43 -15.57
CA ASN A 155 19.67 -19.36 -16.26
C ASN A 155 18.41 -18.68 -16.82
N THR A 156 18.17 -17.41 -16.50
CA THR A 156 17.08 -16.64 -17.08
C THR A 156 17.38 -16.34 -18.54
N THR A 157 16.54 -16.84 -19.46
CA THR A 157 16.76 -16.74 -20.91
C THR A 157 15.51 -16.23 -21.65
N GLY A 158 15.67 -15.98 -22.96
CA GLY A 158 14.55 -15.67 -23.86
C GLY A 158 13.81 -14.38 -23.49
N SER A 159 12.49 -14.44 -23.47
CA SER A 159 11.62 -13.27 -23.23
C SER A 159 11.75 -12.71 -21.82
N ALA A 160 11.97 -13.56 -20.81
CA ALA A 160 12.10 -13.12 -19.42
C ALA A 160 13.33 -12.24 -19.21
N LYS A 161 14.49 -12.64 -19.78
CA LYS A 161 15.73 -11.86 -19.71
C LYS A 161 15.58 -10.50 -20.40
N LYS A 162 15.10 -10.52 -21.64
CA LYS A 162 14.86 -9.30 -22.42
C LYS A 162 13.88 -8.35 -21.73
N TRP A 163 12.84 -8.91 -21.11
CA TRP A 163 11.87 -8.13 -20.34
C TRP A 163 12.51 -7.47 -19.12
N TRP A 164 13.32 -8.19 -18.35
CA TRP A 164 14.00 -7.63 -17.18
C TRP A 164 15.00 -6.53 -17.59
N GLU A 165 15.78 -6.73 -18.65
CA GLU A 165 16.70 -5.72 -19.19
C GLU A 165 15.94 -4.46 -19.65
N ALA A 166 14.80 -4.62 -20.31
CA ALA A 166 13.94 -3.50 -20.69
C ALA A 166 13.37 -2.78 -19.46
N PHE A 167 12.90 -3.54 -18.46
CA PHE A 167 12.39 -2.99 -17.20
C PHE A 167 13.47 -2.18 -16.46
N GLU A 168 14.70 -2.67 -16.40
CA GLU A 168 15.86 -1.93 -15.88
C GLU A 168 16.10 -0.64 -16.67
N GLY A 169 16.11 -0.72 -18.01
CA GLY A 169 16.31 0.42 -18.91
C GLY A 169 15.26 1.54 -18.76
N GLU A 170 13.99 1.17 -18.71
CA GLU A 170 12.86 2.09 -18.52
C GLU A 170 12.87 2.76 -17.13
N ASN A 171 13.42 2.07 -16.13
CA ASN A 171 13.50 2.54 -14.74
C ASN A 171 14.90 3.02 -14.34
N THR A 172 15.75 3.40 -15.29
CA THR A 172 17.07 4.01 -15.04
C THR A 172 17.01 5.24 -14.12
N HIS A 173 15.94 6.03 -14.22
CA HIS A 173 15.70 7.18 -13.34
C HIS A 173 15.15 6.80 -11.95
N ARG A 174 14.89 5.52 -11.71
CA ARG A 174 14.29 4.95 -10.49
C ARG A 174 14.94 3.63 -10.11
N VAL A 175 16.27 3.52 -10.17
CA VAL A 175 17.01 2.26 -9.89
C VAL A 175 16.65 1.66 -8.52
N ALA A 176 16.36 2.50 -7.51
CA ALA A 176 15.89 2.04 -6.20
C ALA A 176 14.60 1.19 -6.25
N LEU A 177 13.70 1.45 -7.21
CA LEU A 177 12.51 0.63 -7.44
C LEU A 177 12.89 -0.76 -7.96
N VAL A 178 13.82 -0.82 -8.91
CA VAL A 178 14.31 -2.07 -9.51
C VAL A 178 14.98 -2.93 -8.44
N LEU A 179 15.88 -2.34 -7.66
CA LEU A 179 16.53 -3.03 -6.54
C LEU A 179 15.50 -3.55 -5.54
N ARG A 180 14.51 -2.73 -5.17
CA ARG A 180 13.46 -3.15 -4.24
C ARG A 180 12.67 -4.35 -4.78
N LEU A 181 12.31 -4.35 -6.06
CA LEU A 181 11.64 -5.49 -6.67
C LEU A 181 12.52 -6.74 -6.65
N ALA A 182 13.80 -6.61 -7.00
CA ALA A 182 14.75 -7.71 -6.95
C ALA A 182 14.87 -8.32 -5.55
N GLU A 183 14.98 -7.49 -4.52
CA GLU A 183 14.98 -7.93 -3.12
C GLU A 183 13.66 -8.59 -2.72
N GLU A 184 12.52 -8.04 -3.15
CA GLU A 184 11.22 -8.63 -2.89
C GLU A 184 11.09 -10.03 -3.50
N LEU A 185 11.64 -10.28 -4.69
CA LEU A 185 11.71 -11.60 -5.31
C LEU A 185 12.68 -12.53 -4.58
N ALA A 186 13.85 -12.04 -4.19
CA ALA A 186 14.87 -12.84 -3.50
C ALA A 186 14.37 -13.31 -2.12
N ASN A 187 13.71 -12.43 -1.36
CA ASN A 187 13.11 -12.77 -0.08
C ASN A 187 12.00 -13.83 -0.21
N ARG A 188 11.30 -13.84 -1.35
CA ARG A 188 10.29 -14.86 -1.69
C ARG A 188 10.93 -16.12 -2.27
N LYS A 189 12.24 -16.16 -2.52
CA LYS A 189 12.91 -17.22 -3.27
C LYS A 189 12.22 -17.47 -4.62
N ALA A 190 11.94 -16.39 -5.34
CA ALA A 190 11.35 -16.42 -6.68
C ALA A 190 12.39 -15.99 -7.71
N THR A 191 12.35 -16.62 -8.88
CA THR A 191 13.23 -16.28 -10.01
C THR A 191 12.64 -15.17 -10.87
N ILE A 192 13.49 -14.52 -11.68
CA ILE A 192 13.02 -13.54 -12.67
C ILE A 192 12.06 -14.19 -13.69
N THR A 193 12.30 -15.45 -14.05
CA THR A 193 11.42 -16.19 -14.97
C THR A 193 10.03 -16.40 -14.38
N GLU A 194 9.92 -16.78 -13.11
CA GLU A 194 8.62 -16.93 -12.45
C GLU A 194 7.86 -15.61 -12.35
N PHE A 195 8.57 -14.52 -12.00
CA PHE A 195 7.96 -13.20 -11.95
C PHE A 195 7.50 -12.71 -13.33
N PHE A 196 8.30 -12.94 -14.38
CA PHE A 196 7.92 -12.62 -15.75
C PHE A 196 6.65 -13.37 -16.18
N LEU A 197 6.54 -14.66 -15.87
CA LEU A 197 5.30 -15.41 -16.15
C LEU A 197 4.11 -14.83 -15.38
N ALA A 198 4.30 -14.45 -14.12
CA ALA A 198 3.25 -13.80 -13.34
C ALA A 198 2.80 -12.48 -13.97
N TYR A 199 3.73 -11.64 -14.44
CA TYR A 199 3.44 -10.40 -15.18
C TYR A 199 2.62 -10.65 -16.45
N VAL A 200 3.01 -11.67 -17.24
CA VAL A 200 2.31 -11.99 -18.49
C VAL A 200 0.88 -12.50 -18.21
N TYR A 201 0.70 -13.39 -17.24
CA TYR A 201 -0.60 -14.01 -16.95
C TYR A 201 -1.55 -13.10 -16.17
N SER A 202 -1.02 -12.21 -15.31
CA SER A 202 -1.82 -11.22 -14.60
C SER A 202 -2.35 -10.13 -15.54
N ASN A 203 -1.63 -9.85 -16.63
CA ASN A 203 -1.94 -8.81 -17.62
C ASN A 203 -2.17 -7.44 -16.94
N THR A 204 -1.20 -7.01 -16.12
CA THR A 204 -1.21 -5.72 -15.40
C THR A 204 0.22 -5.21 -15.21
N ASP A 205 0.39 -3.89 -15.29
CA ASP A 205 1.68 -3.23 -15.07
C ASP A 205 1.92 -2.92 -13.58
N ASN A 206 0.93 -3.19 -12.72
CA ASN A 206 1.04 -3.00 -11.28
C ASN A 206 1.92 -4.10 -10.66
N ILE A 207 3.15 -3.72 -10.31
CA ILE A 207 4.17 -4.61 -9.70
C ILE A 207 3.61 -5.38 -8.48
N GLN A 208 2.84 -4.73 -7.61
CA GLN A 208 2.30 -5.38 -6.42
C GLN A 208 1.22 -6.41 -6.80
N ALA A 209 0.41 -6.13 -7.82
CA ALA A 209 -0.56 -7.10 -8.35
C ALA A 209 0.15 -8.32 -8.93
N ASN A 210 1.28 -8.12 -9.61
CA ASN A 210 2.12 -9.20 -10.15
C ASN A 210 2.73 -10.07 -9.05
N LEU A 211 3.21 -9.46 -7.95
CA LEU A 211 3.74 -10.19 -6.80
C LEU A 211 2.65 -11.00 -6.10
N SER A 212 1.45 -10.46 -5.92
CA SER A 212 0.32 -11.22 -5.37
C SER A 212 -0.08 -12.37 -6.29
N TYR A 213 -0.12 -12.15 -7.61
CA TYR A 213 -0.42 -13.21 -8.57
C TYR A 213 0.66 -14.30 -8.58
N LEU A 214 1.94 -13.94 -8.45
CA LEU A 214 3.05 -14.88 -8.31
C LEU A 214 2.84 -15.82 -7.11
N GLU A 215 2.55 -15.28 -5.92
CA GLU A 215 2.31 -16.10 -4.72
C GLU A 215 1.11 -17.05 -4.89
N TYR A 216 0.02 -16.55 -5.49
CA TYR A 216 -1.14 -17.40 -5.85
C TYR A 216 -0.71 -18.59 -6.72
N THR A 217 0.04 -18.35 -7.82
CA THR A 217 0.41 -19.43 -8.74
C THR A 217 1.35 -20.45 -8.09
N ARG A 218 2.22 -20.04 -7.16
CA ARG A 218 3.12 -20.94 -6.43
C ARG A 218 2.34 -21.83 -5.47
N LEU A 219 1.47 -21.25 -4.66
CA LEU A 219 0.63 -22.02 -3.72
C LEU A 219 -0.30 -22.98 -4.46
N LYS A 220 -0.85 -22.58 -5.61
CA LYS A 220 -1.67 -23.45 -6.45
C LYS A 220 -0.88 -24.62 -7.04
N LYS A 221 0.32 -24.38 -7.58
CA LYS A 221 1.20 -25.45 -8.08
C LYS A 221 1.59 -26.43 -6.96
N GLU A 222 1.87 -25.92 -5.76
CA GLU A 222 2.18 -26.75 -4.60
C GLU A 222 0.99 -27.61 -4.18
N GLU A 223 -0.22 -27.04 -4.15
CA GLU A 223 -1.45 -27.80 -3.90
C GLU A 223 -1.66 -28.91 -4.94
N GLU A 224 -1.51 -28.60 -6.23
CA GLU A 224 -1.63 -29.59 -7.31
C GLU A 224 -0.58 -30.70 -7.20
N ARG A 225 0.66 -30.35 -6.83
CA ARG A 225 1.74 -31.31 -6.58
C ARG A 225 1.39 -32.22 -5.41
N ARG A 226 0.96 -31.66 -4.28
CA ARG A 226 0.50 -32.44 -3.11
C ARG A 226 -0.67 -33.36 -3.49
N LYS A 227 -1.67 -32.87 -4.23
CA LYS A 227 -2.82 -33.67 -4.72
C LYS A 227 -2.35 -34.85 -5.59
N LYS A 228 -1.37 -34.66 -6.48
CA LYS A 228 -0.77 -35.74 -7.29
C LYS A 228 -0.02 -36.75 -6.44
N GLU A 229 0.82 -36.31 -5.51
CA GLU A 229 1.56 -37.18 -4.60
C GLU A 229 0.62 -38.03 -3.73
N ILE A 230 -0.49 -37.45 -3.26
CA ILE A 230 -1.55 -38.14 -2.54
C ILE A 230 -2.22 -39.19 -3.43
N ALA A 231 -2.59 -38.83 -4.66
CA ALA A 231 -3.20 -39.76 -5.60
C ALA A 231 -2.26 -40.93 -5.98
N GLU A 232 -0.95 -40.69 -6.03
CA GLU A 232 0.06 -41.72 -6.27
C GLU A 232 0.25 -42.63 -5.05
N LYS A 233 0.36 -42.05 -3.83
CA LYS A 233 0.48 -42.80 -2.57
C LYS A 233 -0.80 -43.57 -2.23
N GLY A 234 -1.97 -43.05 -2.59
CA GLY A 234 -3.29 -43.62 -2.35
C GLY A 234 -3.59 -44.88 -3.17
N LYS A 235 -2.76 -45.22 -4.17
CA LYS A 235 -2.88 -46.49 -4.92
C LYS A 235 -2.57 -47.75 -4.09
N GLY A 236 -2.32 -47.63 -2.78
CA GLY A 236 -2.11 -48.78 -1.90
C GLY A 236 -2.20 -48.50 -0.39
N LYS A 237 -2.68 -47.33 0.05
CA LYS A 237 -2.83 -46.97 1.47
C LYS A 237 -4.27 -46.62 1.80
N ASP A 238 -4.65 -46.83 3.06
CA ASP A 238 -5.93 -46.43 3.62
C ASP A 238 -6.10 -44.90 3.50
N ILE A 239 -7.24 -44.48 2.93
CA ILE A 239 -7.56 -43.07 2.64
C ILE A 239 -7.56 -42.24 3.93
N ASP A 240 -8.01 -42.85 5.03
CA ASP A 240 -8.11 -42.21 6.35
C ASP A 240 -6.74 -41.80 6.90
N GLN A 241 -5.68 -42.59 6.63
CA GLN A 241 -4.33 -42.25 7.07
C GLN A 241 -3.77 -41.06 6.29
N ILE A 242 -4.07 -40.98 5.00
CA ILE A 242 -3.61 -39.87 4.15
C ILE A 242 -4.29 -38.56 4.57
N GLU A 243 -5.59 -38.60 4.86
CA GLU A 243 -6.31 -37.42 5.32
C GLU A 243 -5.79 -36.91 6.68
N GLN A 244 -5.44 -37.82 7.59
CA GLN A 244 -4.83 -37.46 8.87
C GLN A 244 -3.44 -36.81 8.71
N ASP A 245 -2.60 -37.33 7.82
CA ASP A 245 -1.26 -36.78 7.55
C ASP A 245 -1.37 -35.36 6.96
N ILE A 246 -2.29 -35.14 6.00
CA ILE A 246 -2.56 -33.81 5.43
C ILE A 246 -3.06 -32.83 6.50
N LYS A 247 -4.02 -33.26 7.34
CA LYS A 247 -4.53 -32.42 8.44
C LYS A 247 -3.45 -32.06 9.45
N ARG A 248 -2.47 -32.95 9.66
CA ARG A 248 -1.33 -32.72 10.56
C ARG A 248 -0.34 -31.72 9.97
N ASP A 249 0.00 -31.85 8.70
CA ASP A 249 0.93 -30.94 8.03
C ASP A 249 0.37 -29.53 7.92
N LEU A 250 -0.91 -29.39 7.57
CA LEU A 250 -1.60 -28.09 7.57
C LEU A 250 -1.69 -27.47 8.97
N SER A 251 -1.84 -28.30 10.01
CA SER A 251 -1.82 -27.83 11.40
C SER A 251 -0.45 -27.33 11.85
N LEU A 252 0.64 -27.94 11.36
CA LEU A 252 2.01 -27.52 11.67
C LEU A 252 2.38 -26.22 10.95
N GLU A 253 1.98 -26.10 9.68
CA GLU A 253 2.20 -24.90 8.86
C GLU A 253 1.46 -23.69 9.48
N ALA A 254 0.26 -23.90 10.02
CA ALA A 254 -0.52 -22.87 10.73
C ALA A 254 0.13 -22.40 12.05
N GLN A 255 0.93 -23.24 12.72
CA GLN A 255 1.58 -22.91 14.00
C GLN A 255 2.92 -22.17 13.84
N LEU A 256 3.57 -22.27 12.67
CA LEU A 256 4.90 -21.67 12.41
C LEU A 256 4.85 -20.28 11.79
N LEU A 257 3.68 -19.81 11.35
CA LEU A 257 3.52 -18.48 10.77
C LEU A 257 3.45 -17.42 11.88
N VAL A 258 4.41 -16.49 11.85
CA VAL A 258 4.32 -15.22 12.59
C VAL A 258 3.00 -14.57 12.23
N PHE A 259 2.15 -14.35 13.23
CA PHE A 259 0.85 -13.72 13.03
C PHE A 259 1.03 -12.35 12.37
N PRO A 260 0.35 -12.07 11.25
CA PRO A 260 0.30 -10.73 10.69
C PRO A 260 -0.20 -9.73 11.74
N PRO A 261 0.22 -8.44 11.68
CA PRO A 261 -0.35 -7.40 12.52
C PRO A 261 -1.88 -7.40 12.42
N GLY A 262 -2.56 -7.26 13.56
CA GLY A 262 -4.03 -7.23 13.60
C GLY A 262 -4.71 -8.60 13.70
N ILE A 263 -3.97 -9.70 13.80
CA ILE A 263 -4.53 -11.02 14.10
C ILE A 263 -4.52 -11.27 15.61
N THR A 264 -5.67 -11.69 16.15
CA THR A 264 -5.87 -11.94 17.57
C THR A 264 -5.11 -13.19 18.00
N ASN A 265 -4.31 -13.08 19.06
CA ASN A 265 -3.70 -14.24 19.70
C ASN A 265 -4.74 -14.96 20.57
N ILE A 266 -5.27 -16.07 20.06
CA ILE A 266 -6.30 -16.88 20.72
C ILE A 266 -5.75 -17.86 21.77
N LYS A 267 -4.47 -17.78 22.14
CA LYS A 267 -3.89 -18.68 23.15
C LYS A 267 -4.59 -18.50 24.49
N GLY A 268 -5.29 -19.55 24.93
CA GLY A 268 -6.05 -19.57 26.19
C GLY A 268 -7.49 -19.07 26.07
N TRP A 269 -7.97 -18.78 24.85
CA TRP A 269 -9.38 -18.44 24.61
C TRP A 269 -10.24 -19.71 24.54
N THR A 270 -11.49 -19.63 24.99
CA THR A 270 -12.49 -20.67 24.75
C THR A 270 -13.11 -20.53 23.36
N ASP A 271 -13.73 -21.58 22.84
CA ASP A 271 -14.39 -21.54 21.53
C ASP A 271 -15.50 -20.48 21.49
N GLU A 272 -16.21 -20.26 22.60
CA GLU A 272 -17.25 -19.23 22.71
C GLU A 272 -16.66 -17.82 22.55
N GLN A 273 -15.51 -17.53 23.16
CA GLN A 273 -14.83 -16.24 23.02
C GLN A 273 -14.35 -16.00 21.58
N ILE A 274 -13.88 -17.05 20.92
CA ILE A 274 -13.47 -17.00 19.52
C ILE A 274 -14.68 -16.72 18.62
N LEU A 275 -15.82 -17.36 18.88
CA LEU A 275 -17.05 -17.16 18.11
C LEU A 275 -17.67 -15.77 18.33
N GLU A 276 -17.67 -15.27 19.57
CA GLU A 276 -18.10 -13.89 19.87
C GLU A 276 -17.27 -12.87 19.08
N ARG A 277 -15.94 -13.02 19.12
CA ARG A 277 -15.03 -12.17 18.35
C ARG A 277 -15.24 -12.30 16.84
N LEU A 278 -15.53 -13.51 16.36
CA LEU A 278 -15.82 -13.73 14.93
C LEU A 278 -17.07 -12.97 14.49
N GLU A 279 -18.13 -12.93 15.29
CA GLU A 279 -19.32 -12.13 14.97
C GLU A 279 -19.04 -10.62 14.98
N GLU A 280 -18.22 -10.13 15.92
CA GLU A 280 -17.75 -8.73 15.87
C GLU A 280 -17.02 -8.42 14.55
N VAL A 281 -16.10 -9.29 14.13
CA VAL A 281 -15.32 -9.09 12.91
C VAL A 281 -16.20 -9.16 11.67
N LYS A 282 -17.22 -10.03 11.63
CA LYS A 282 -18.16 -10.14 10.49
C LYS A 282 -18.87 -8.83 10.17
N THR A 283 -19.14 -7.98 11.17
CA THR A 283 -19.71 -6.63 10.92
C THR A 283 -18.80 -5.76 10.04
N LYS A 284 -17.47 -5.93 10.16
CA LYS A 284 -16.47 -5.22 9.34
C LYS A 284 -16.31 -5.81 7.94
N LEU A 285 -16.79 -7.03 7.72
CA LEU A 285 -16.70 -7.73 6.44
C LEU A 285 -17.93 -7.53 5.55
N ASP A 286 -18.73 -6.51 5.87
CA ASP A 286 -19.96 -6.17 5.16
C ASP A 286 -20.95 -7.35 5.11
N TRP A 287 -21.10 -8.05 6.24
CA TRP A 287 -21.96 -9.23 6.34
C TRP A 287 -23.40 -8.94 5.90
N GLU A 288 -23.97 -7.80 6.31
CA GLU A 288 -25.37 -7.46 5.99
C GLU A 288 -25.61 -7.36 4.48
N ASN A 289 -24.71 -6.72 3.73
CA ASN A 289 -24.83 -6.56 2.27
C ASN A 289 -24.19 -7.70 1.47
N THR A 290 -23.63 -8.71 2.13
CA THR A 290 -23.03 -9.87 1.45
C THR A 290 -24.08 -10.63 0.63
N THR A 291 -23.73 -10.99 -0.61
CA THR A 291 -24.64 -11.70 -1.52
C THR A 291 -25.06 -13.06 -0.96
N GLY A 292 -26.25 -13.55 -1.36
CA GLY A 292 -26.79 -14.81 -0.84
C GLY A 292 -25.87 -16.03 -1.08
N SER A 293 -25.20 -16.10 -2.23
CA SER A 293 -24.23 -17.18 -2.52
C SER A 293 -22.99 -17.10 -1.64
N ALA A 294 -22.46 -15.89 -1.43
CA ALA A 294 -21.30 -15.67 -0.57
C ALA A 294 -21.62 -15.93 0.91
N LYS A 295 -22.81 -15.54 1.39
CA LYS A 295 -23.31 -15.87 2.74
C LYS A 295 -23.38 -17.39 2.94
N LYS A 296 -24.04 -18.09 2.02
CA LYS A 296 -24.15 -19.57 2.06
C LYS A 296 -22.79 -20.26 2.04
N TYR A 297 -21.87 -19.79 1.20
CA TYR A 297 -20.50 -20.28 1.18
C TYR A 297 -19.82 -20.09 2.54
N TRP A 298 -19.87 -18.88 3.09
CA TRP A 298 -19.25 -18.57 4.38
C TRP A 298 -19.84 -19.42 5.51
N GLU A 299 -21.17 -19.56 5.58
CA GLU A 299 -21.85 -20.43 6.56
C GLU A 299 -21.44 -21.90 6.41
N GLY A 300 -21.31 -22.38 5.18
CA GLY A 300 -20.78 -23.71 4.88
C GLY A 300 -19.35 -23.88 5.41
N PHE A 301 -18.47 -22.94 5.07
CA PHE A 301 -17.09 -22.91 5.53
C PHE A 301 -16.98 -22.88 7.06
N GLN A 302 -17.80 -22.05 7.74
CA GLN A 302 -17.87 -22.00 9.21
C GLN A 302 -18.30 -23.35 9.79
N ARG A 303 -19.29 -24.00 9.19
CA ARG A 303 -19.81 -25.30 9.63
C ARG A 303 -18.77 -26.41 9.47
N GLU A 304 -18.09 -26.45 8.33
CA GLU A 304 -17.01 -27.42 8.04
C GLU A 304 -15.82 -27.25 8.98
N ASN A 305 -15.57 -26.03 9.45
CA ASN A 305 -14.46 -25.68 10.34
C ASN A 305 -14.91 -25.40 11.79
N ASN A 306 -16.09 -25.88 12.19
CA ASN A 306 -16.62 -25.66 13.54
C ASN A 306 -15.72 -26.23 14.66
N HIS A 307 -14.94 -27.26 14.34
CA HIS A 307 -13.97 -27.91 15.21
C HIS A 307 -12.65 -27.12 15.34
N ARG A 308 -12.50 -26.01 14.60
CA ARG A 308 -11.34 -25.11 14.59
C ARG A 308 -11.79 -23.66 14.43
N PRO A 309 -12.59 -23.10 15.36
CA PRO A 309 -13.15 -21.75 15.21
C PRO A 309 -12.05 -20.68 15.09
N GLY A 310 -10.88 -20.91 15.69
CA GLY A 310 -9.72 -20.01 15.56
C GLY A 310 -9.20 -19.86 14.13
N PHE A 311 -9.34 -20.89 13.29
CA PHE A 311 -8.97 -20.82 11.87
C PHE A 311 -9.94 -19.93 11.08
N VAL A 312 -11.23 -20.05 11.37
CA VAL A 312 -12.28 -19.22 10.77
C VAL A 312 -12.13 -17.76 11.20
N LEU A 313 -11.89 -17.52 12.49
CA LEU A 313 -11.62 -16.18 13.01
C LEU A 313 -10.39 -15.55 12.35
N ARG A 314 -9.29 -16.31 12.23
CA ARG A 314 -8.09 -15.81 11.56
C ARG A 314 -8.38 -15.36 10.12
N LEU A 315 -9.11 -16.15 9.33
CA LEU A 315 -9.48 -15.74 7.98
C LEU A 315 -10.33 -14.47 8.00
N ALA A 316 -11.31 -14.38 8.90
CA ALA A 316 -12.15 -13.18 9.04
C ALA A 316 -11.31 -11.93 9.36
N GLU A 317 -10.36 -12.03 10.28
CA GLU A 317 -9.46 -10.93 10.64
C GLU A 317 -8.48 -10.58 9.51
N GLU A 318 -7.98 -11.58 8.77
CA GLU A 318 -7.15 -11.36 7.58
C GLU A 318 -7.90 -10.61 6.47
N LEU A 319 -9.21 -10.87 6.31
CA LEU A 319 -10.08 -10.10 5.41
C LEU A 319 -10.35 -8.69 5.93
N ALA A 320 -10.61 -8.55 7.23
CA ALA A 320 -10.88 -7.24 7.84
C ALA A 320 -9.66 -6.32 7.78
N ASN A 321 -8.45 -6.86 8.00
CA ASN A 321 -7.19 -6.11 7.87
C ASN A 321 -6.90 -5.67 6.43
N ARG A 322 -7.50 -6.34 5.44
CA ARG A 322 -7.45 -5.95 4.03
C ARG A 322 -8.58 -5.01 3.65
N GLU A 323 -9.50 -4.70 4.54
CA GLU A 323 -10.77 -4.02 4.19
C GLU A 323 -11.47 -4.75 3.04
N ALA A 324 -11.49 -6.10 3.09
CA ALA A 324 -12.14 -6.95 2.11
C ALA A 324 -13.47 -7.48 2.62
N THR A 325 -14.45 -7.58 1.73
CA THR A 325 -15.76 -8.16 2.05
C THR A 325 -15.78 -9.67 1.87
N ILE A 326 -16.74 -10.35 2.51
CA ILE A 326 -16.97 -11.79 2.27
C ILE A 326 -17.36 -12.06 0.82
N THR A 327 -18.06 -11.12 0.15
CA THR A 327 -18.41 -11.25 -1.27
C THR A 327 -17.16 -11.24 -2.15
N GLU A 328 -16.21 -10.34 -1.92
CA GLU A 328 -14.95 -10.30 -2.67
C GLU A 328 -14.11 -11.56 -2.46
N PHE A 329 -14.00 -12.04 -1.21
CA PHE A 329 -13.30 -13.28 -0.92
C PHE A 329 -13.95 -14.50 -1.60
N PHE A 330 -15.28 -14.59 -1.57
CA PHE A 330 -16.01 -15.64 -2.27
C PHE A 330 -15.74 -15.63 -3.77
N LEU A 331 -15.75 -14.44 -4.41
CA LEU A 331 -15.41 -14.33 -5.83
C LEU A 331 -13.96 -14.76 -6.09
N ALA A 332 -13.02 -14.38 -5.22
CA ALA A 332 -11.64 -14.83 -5.33
C ALA A 332 -11.52 -16.36 -5.25
N TYR A 333 -12.21 -17.00 -4.31
CA TYR A 333 -12.30 -18.47 -4.20
C TYR A 333 -12.86 -19.12 -5.47
N VAL A 334 -13.94 -18.57 -6.05
CA VAL A 334 -14.55 -19.12 -7.27
C VAL A 334 -13.60 -19.01 -8.47
N TYR A 335 -12.93 -17.87 -8.64
CA TYR A 335 -12.10 -17.62 -9.82
C TYR A 335 -10.67 -18.16 -9.73
N SER A 336 -10.15 -18.40 -8.52
CA SER A 336 -8.81 -18.93 -8.32
C SER A 336 -8.73 -20.45 -8.64
N TYR A 337 -9.86 -21.15 -8.53
CA TYR A 337 -9.99 -22.61 -8.63
C TYR A 337 -9.02 -23.35 -7.68
N THR A 338 -8.95 -22.92 -6.42
CA THR A 338 -8.11 -23.55 -5.38
C THR A 338 -8.82 -23.52 -4.03
N GLU A 339 -8.63 -24.60 -3.26
CA GLU A 339 -9.13 -24.72 -1.89
C GLU A 339 -8.14 -24.12 -0.88
N ASN A 340 -6.93 -23.76 -1.33
CA ASN A 340 -5.92 -23.13 -0.50
C ASN A 340 -6.32 -21.68 -0.18
N ILE A 341 -6.74 -21.46 1.06
CA ILE A 341 -7.19 -20.16 1.57
C ILE A 341 -6.14 -19.05 1.37
N GLN A 342 -4.86 -19.34 1.56
CA GLN A 342 -3.81 -18.34 1.37
C GLN A 342 -3.66 -17.98 -0.13
N ALA A 343 -3.77 -18.96 -1.03
CA ALA A 343 -3.79 -18.70 -2.47
C ALA A 343 -4.99 -17.84 -2.86
N ASN A 344 -6.15 -18.06 -2.24
CA ASN A 344 -7.36 -17.24 -2.43
C ASN A 344 -7.15 -15.79 -1.97
N LEU A 345 -6.50 -15.57 -0.84
CA LEU A 345 -6.18 -14.23 -0.34
C LEU A 345 -5.20 -13.48 -1.26
N PHE A 346 -4.18 -14.16 -1.79
CA PHE A 346 -3.28 -13.55 -2.78
C PHE A 346 -3.98 -13.24 -4.09
N TYR A 347 -4.89 -14.12 -4.55
CA TYR A 347 -5.70 -13.86 -5.73
C TYR A 347 -6.66 -12.68 -5.53
N LEU A 348 -7.26 -12.57 -4.34
CA LEU A 348 -8.06 -11.42 -3.93
C LEU A 348 -7.24 -10.11 -4.01
N ASP A 349 -6.04 -10.09 -3.43
CA ASP A 349 -5.16 -8.91 -3.46
C ASP A 349 -4.80 -8.51 -4.91
N TYR A 350 -4.49 -9.48 -5.77
CA TYR A 350 -4.28 -9.25 -7.21
C TYR A 350 -5.50 -8.60 -7.88
N THR A 351 -6.70 -9.17 -7.71
CA THR A 351 -7.90 -8.66 -8.41
C THR A 351 -8.26 -7.23 -7.98
N ARG A 352 -8.06 -6.89 -6.70
CA ARG A 352 -8.29 -5.53 -6.19
C ARG A 352 -7.30 -4.52 -6.76
N LEU A 353 -6.01 -4.86 -6.72
CA LEU A 353 -4.96 -3.99 -7.26
C LEU A 353 -5.11 -3.75 -8.77
N LYS A 354 -5.52 -4.78 -9.52
CA LYS A 354 -5.82 -4.67 -10.94
C LYS A 354 -7.03 -3.77 -11.23
N LYS A 355 -8.13 -3.96 -10.49
CA LYS A 355 -9.34 -3.12 -10.64
C LYS A 355 -9.06 -1.65 -10.34
N GLU A 356 -8.24 -1.37 -9.33
CA GLU A 356 -7.82 0.00 -8.98
C GLU A 356 -6.94 0.62 -10.08
N GLU A 357 -6.02 -0.13 -10.66
CA GLU A 357 -5.22 0.33 -11.80
C GLU A 357 -6.10 0.65 -13.01
N GLU A 358 -7.04 -0.22 -13.36
CA GLU A 358 -7.98 0.00 -14.46
C GLU A 358 -8.85 1.25 -14.23
N ARG A 359 -9.29 1.48 -12.98
CA ARG A 359 -10.02 2.70 -12.60
C ARG A 359 -9.16 3.94 -12.82
N ARG A 360 -7.91 3.94 -12.35
CA ARG A 360 -6.97 5.06 -12.57
C ARG A 360 -6.69 5.31 -14.05
N LYS A 361 -6.52 4.24 -14.85
CA LYS A 361 -6.35 4.35 -16.31
C LYS A 361 -7.57 4.98 -16.97
N LYS A 362 -8.79 4.59 -16.57
CA LYS A 362 -10.04 5.21 -17.07
C LYS A 362 -10.18 6.68 -16.66
N GLU A 363 -9.87 7.02 -15.41
CA GLU A 363 -9.90 8.39 -14.92
C GLU A 363 -8.87 9.27 -15.62
N ALA A 364 -7.64 8.78 -15.80
CA ALA A 364 -6.60 9.47 -16.55
C ALA A 364 -7.01 9.69 -18.02
N ALA A 365 -7.61 8.69 -18.66
CA ALA A 365 -8.12 8.81 -20.02
C ALA A 365 -9.28 9.81 -20.12
N ALA A 366 -10.21 9.80 -19.16
CA ALA A 366 -11.31 10.75 -19.08
C ALA A 366 -10.80 12.19 -18.88
N ASN A 367 -9.83 12.37 -17.98
CA ASN A 367 -9.20 13.68 -17.73
C ASN A 367 -8.43 14.16 -18.96
N ALA A 368 -7.67 13.30 -19.63
CA ALA A 368 -6.97 13.65 -20.86
C ALA A 368 -7.94 13.99 -22.01
N ALA A 369 -9.07 13.30 -22.10
CA ALA A 369 -10.12 13.61 -23.06
C ALA A 369 -10.79 14.96 -22.75
N ALA A 370 -11.09 15.23 -21.47
CA ALA A 370 -11.62 16.51 -21.02
C ALA A 370 -10.64 17.67 -21.31
N GLU A 371 -9.35 17.48 -21.05
CA GLU A 371 -8.31 18.46 -21.36
C GLU A 371 -8.18 18.72 -22.87
N ARG A 372 -8.30 17.69 -23.71
CA ARG A 372 -8.33 17.86 -25.18
C ARG A 372 -9.56 18.64 -25.63
N LYS A 373 -10.76 18.26 -25.14
CA LYS A 373 -12.02 18.98 -25.44
C LYS A 373 -11.92 20.44 -25.02
N LEU A 374 -11.33 20.71 -23.87
CA LEU A 374 -11.07 22.07 -23.40
C LEU A 374 -10.09 22.82 -24.31
N LYS A 375 -8.97 22.20 -24.70
CA LYS A 375 -8.02 22.82 -25.65
C LYS A 375 -8.67 23.11 -26.99
N GLU A 376 -9.62 22.29 -27.44
CA GLU A 376 -10.41 22.55 -28.65
C GLU A 376 -11.41 23.71 -28.46
N LEU A 377 -12.07 23.79 -27.31
CA LEU A 377 -12.93 24.93 -26.96
C LEU A 377 -12.13 26.24 -26.89
N ASN A 378 -10.94 26.24 -26.28
CA ASN A 378 -10.08 27.42 -26.19
C ASN A 378 -9.50 27.86 -27.56
N LYS A 379 -9.47 26.97 -28.56
CA LYS A 379 -9.08 27.33 -29.93
C LYS A 379 -10.21 28.00 -30.70
N ARG A 380 -11.47 27.83 -30.28
CA ARG A 380 -12.55 28.67 -30.80
C ARG A 380 -12.28 30.08 -30.28
N PRO A 381 -12.31 31.12 -31.13
CA PRO A 381 -12.18 32.50 -30.65
C PRO A 381 -13.32 32.75 -29.65
N ILE A 382 -13.00 32.70 -28.36
CA ILE A 382 -13.89 33.13 -27.29
C ILE A 382 -14.06 34.63 -27.49
N GLY A 383 -15.29 35.10 -27.63
CA GLY A 383 -15.55 36.55 -27.59
C GLY A 383 -15.87 37.22 -28.91
N ASN A 384 -16.68 36.61 -29.77
CA ASN A 384 -17.43 37.39 -30.75
C ASN A 384 -18.93 37.42 -30.49
N ASN A 385 -19.49 36.53 -29.66
CA ASN A 385 -20.94 36.49 -29.46
C ASN A 385 -21.44 37.50 -28.42
N PHE A 386 -20.60 37.84 -27.44
CA PHE A 386 -20.97 38.69 -26.32
C PHE A 386 -19.92 39.77 -26.03
N THR A 387 -20.39 40.97 -25.66
CA THR A 387 -19.57 42.05 -25.13
C THR A 387 -20.02 42.36 -23.71
N ILE A 388 -19.11 42.23 -22.74
CA ILE A 388 -19.36 42.55 -21.34
C ILE A 388 -18.77 43.93 -21.04
N THR A 389 -19.63 44.84 -20.58
CA THR A 389 -19.24 46.14 -20.02
C THR A 389 -19.46 46.13 -18.51
N GLU A 390 -19.12 47.22 -17.80
CA GLU A 390 -19.27 47.28 -16.34
C GLU A 390 -20.72 47.07 -15.86
N SER A 391 -21.71 47.44 -16.68
CA SER A 391 -23.14 47.39 -16.31
C SER A 391 -24.00 46.49 -17.18
N THR A 392 -23.57 46.17 -18.41
CA THR A 392 -24.41 45.43 -19.36
C THR A 392 -23.63 44.35 -20.10
N ILE A 393 -24.34 43.26 -20.42
CA ILE A 393 -23.89 42.21 -21.33
C ILE A 393 -24.73 42.35 -22.59
N SER A 394 -24.09 42.49 -23.75
CA SER A 394 -24.78 42.55 -25.04
C SER A 394 -24.37 41.40 -25.95
N ASN A 395 -25.33 40.84 -26.71
CA ASN A 395 -25.03 39.89 -27.77
C ASN A 395 -24.93 40.57 -29.15
N LEU A 396 -24.53 39.83 -30.19
CA LEU A 396 -24.43 40.34 -31.57
C LEU A 396 -25.74 40.89 -32.16
N ALA A 397 -26.89 40.47 -31.64
CA ALA A 397 -28.20 40.96 -32.07
C ALA A 397 -28.60 42.26 -31.35
N GLY A 398 -27.76 42.77 -30.44
CA GLY A 398 -28.02 43.98 -29.67
C GLY A 398 -28.95 43.77 -28.47
N VAL A 399 -29.30 42.52 -28.14
CA VAL A 399 -30.02 42.20 -26.89
C VAL A 399 -29.09 42.51 -25.72
N GLN A 400 -29.64 43.11 -24.65
CA GLN A 400 -28.89 43.45 -23.44
C GLN A 400 -29.52 42.83 -22.20
N ILE A 401 -28.69 42.39 -21.26
CA ILE A 401 -29.08 42.07 -19.88
C ILE A 401 -28.18 42.83 -18.89
N ASP A 402 -28.67 43.00 -17.67
CA ASP A 402 -27.91 43.62 -16.58
C ASP A 402 -26.78 42.68 -16.12
N TYR A 403 -25.55 43.20 -16.09
CA TYR A 403 -24.39 42.42 -15.69
C TYR A 403 -24.42 42.06 -14.20
N ALA A 404 -24.85 42.99 -13.34
CA ALA A 404 -24.82 42.77 -11.89
C ALA A 404 -25.81 41.68 -11.48
N GLU A 405 -26.99 41.65 -12.11
CA GLU A 405 -27.98 40.60 -11.93
C GLU A 405 -27.43 39.23 -12.35
N ALA A 406 -26.85 39.14 -13.54
CA ALA A 406 -26.28 37.88 -14.05
C ALA A 406 -25.09 37.41 -13.20
N ALA A 407 -24.22 38.32 -12.78
CA ALA A 407 -23.09 38.04 -11.90
C ALA A 407 -23.55 37.55 -10.52
N GLU A 408 -24.59 38.14 -9.94
CA GLU A 408 -25.13 37.72 -8.65
C GLU A 408 -25.75 36.31 -8.70
N GLN A 409 -26.42 35.97 -9.80
CA GLN A 409 -26.95 34.62 -10.01
C GLN A 409 -25.82 33.58 -10.11
N VAL A 410 -24.76 33.89 -10.86
CA VAL A 410 -23.56 33.05 -10.96
C VAL A 410 -22.84 32.92 -9.62
N ARG A 411 -22.69 34.01 -8.86
CA ARG A 411 -22.11 33.99 -7.52
C ARG A 411 -22.95 33.15 -6.56
N SER A 412 -24.26 33.33 -6.56
CA SER A 412 -25.19 32.57 -5.72
C SER A 412 -25.17 31.08 -6.05
N LEU A 413 -25.07 30.74 -7.33
CA LEU A 413 -24.92 29.36 -7.79
C LEU A 413 -23.63 28.73 -7.28
N ILE A 414 -22.52 29.46 -7.35
CA ILE A 414 -21.22 28.97 -6.88
C ILE A 414 -21.18 28.91 -5.34
N ALA A 415 -21.64 29.95 -4.64
CA ALA A 415 -21.64 30.02 -3.19
C ALA A 415 -22.64 29.05 -2.53
N GLY A 416 -23.68 28.62 -3.25
CA GLY A 416 -24.77 27.77 -2.76
C GLY A 416 -24.43 26.30 -2.48
N GLY A 417 -23.15 25.93 -2.46
CA GLY A 417 -22.64 24.54 -2.44
C GLY A 417 -23.19 23.59 -1.38
N SER A 418 -23.89 24.07 -0.35
CA SER A 418 -24.49 23.25 0.70
C SER A 418 -25.96 22.86 0.46
N ASN A 419 -26.67 23.48 -0.48
CA ASN A 419 -28.08 23.18 -0.78
C ASN A 419 -28.30 22.87 -2.27
N LEU A 420 -28.31 21.58 -2.61
CA LEU A 420 -28.47 21.10 -3.98
C LEU A 420 -29.76 21.59 -4.64
N GLN A 421 -30.89 21.56 -3.93
CA GLN A 421 -32.17 21.99 -4.52
C GLN A 421 -32.13 23.46 -4.91
N GLN A 422 -31.55 24.30 -4.05
CA GLN A 422 -31.39 25.72 -4.33
C GLN A 422 -30.46 25.96 -5.52
N MET A 423 -29.32 25.26 -5.61
CA MET A 423 -28.42 25.38 -6.76
C MET A 423 -29.11 25.00 -8.06
N THR A 424 -29.84 23.87 -8.10
CA THR A 424 -30.57 23.43 -9.29
C THR A 424 -31.64 24.44 -9.70
N SER A 425 -32.37 25.03 -8.75
CA SER A 425 -33.36 26.07 -9.07
C SER A 425 -32.73 27.36 -9.60
N ILE A 426 -31.61 27.81 -9.02
CA ILE A 426 -30.89 28.99 -9.53
C ILE A 426 -30.39 28.74 -10.95
N ALA A 427 -29.78 27.57 -11.17
CA ALA A 427 -29.29 27.13 -12.47
C ALA A 427 -30.39 27.15 -13.54
N GLN A 428 -31.53 26.51 -13.26
CA GLN A 428 -32.66 26.44 -14.19
C GLN A 428 -33.23 27.82 -14.49
N ASN A 429 -33.48 28.63 -13.45
CA ASN A 429 -34.02 29.98 -13.62
C ASN A 429 -33.08 30.86 -14.47
N PHE A 430 -31.77 30.77 -14.24
CA PHE A 430 -30.80 31.55 -15.01
C PHE A 430 -30.80 31.13 -16.49
N LEU A 431 -30.80 29.83 -16.78
CA LEU A 431 -30.84 29.33 -18.15
C LEU A 431 -32.14 29.69 -18.87
N GLU A 432 -33.28 29.61 -18.18
CA GLU A 432 -34.58 30.06 -18.71
C GLU A 432 -34.59 31.57 -19.00
N GLN A 433 -33.96 32.39 -18.14
CA GLN A 433 -33.78 33.82 -18.36
C GLN A 433 -32.92 34.09 -19.61
N LEU A 434 -31.82 33.37 -19.79
CA LEU A 434 -30.95 33.51 -20.97
C LEU A 434 -31.67 33.12 -22.28
N GLN A 435 -32.53 32.10 -22.24
CA GLN A 435 -33.32 31.68 -23.40
C GLN A 435 -34.46 32.65 -23.71
N SER A 436 -35.25 33.03 -22.70
CA SER A 436 -36.43 33.89 -22.86
C SER A 436 -36.07 35.31 -23.30
N SER A 437 -34.94 35.84 -22.83
CA SER A 437 -34.40 37.13 -23.29
C SER A 437 -33.79 37.08 -24.69
N GLN A 438 -33.66 35.89 -25.30
CA GLN A 438 -32.88 35.66 -26.52
C GLN A 438 -31.40 36.06 -26.41
N MET A 439 -30.88 36.19 -25.18
CA MET A 439 -29.47 36.49 -24.95
C MET A 439 -28.59 35.33 -25.42
N ALA A 440 -28.89 34.11 -24.98
CA ALA A 440 -28.17 32.89 -25.33
C ALA A 440 -29.13 31.71 -25.51
N VAL A 441 -29.54 31.45 -26.76
CA VAL A 441 -30.59 30.47 -27.10
C VAL A 441 -30.04 29.05 -27.26
N SER A 442 -28.78 28.91 -27.69
CA SER A 442 -28.13 27.61 -27.88
C SER A 442 -27.26 27.22 -26.69
N LEU A 443 -27.07 25.92 -26.48
CA LEU A 443 -26.19 25.39 -25.44
C LEU A 443 -24.77 25.98 -25.52
N ASP A 444 -24.19 26.04 -26.74
CA ASP A 444 -22.86 26.60 -26.95
C ASP A 444 -22.79 28.09 -26.54
N THR A 445 -23.80 28.89 -26.88
CA THR A 445 -23.86 30.31 -26.49
C THR A 445 -24.12 30.52 -25.00
N GLN A 446 -24.85 29.59 -24.35
CA GLN A 446 -25.06 29.62 -22.90
C GLN A 446 -23.75 29.33 -22.17
N ILE A 447 -23.03 28.27 -22.58
CA ILE A 447 -21.72 27.92 -22.02
C ILE A 447 -20.75 29.09 -22.14
N GLU A 448 -20.65 29.70 -23.33
CA GLU A 448 -19.75 30.84 -23.58
C GLU A 448 -20.09 32.03 -22.67
N LEU A 449 -21.36 32.43 -22.58
CA LEU A 449 -21.77 33.57 -21.77
C LEU A 449 -21.50 33.32 -20.27
N ILE A 450 -21.89 32.15 -19.76
CA ILE A 450 -21.69 31.79 -18.36
C ILE A 450 -20.19 31.77 -18.04
N GLN A 451 -19.37 31.18 -18.92
CA GLN A 451 -17.91 31.16 -18.75
C GLN A 451 -17.33 32.59 -18.70
N GLN A 452 -17.76 33.49 -19.58
CA GLN A 452 -17.27 34.88 -19.57
C GLN A 452 -17.66 35.64 -18.29
N ILE A 453 -18.89 35.43 -17.77
CA ILE A 453 -19.32 36.02 -16.49
C ILE A 453 -18.46 35.49 -15.35
N ILE A 454 -18.25 34.17 -15.25
CA ILE A 454 -17.43 33.57 -14.18
C ILE A 454 -15.98 34.11 -14.23
N LEU A 455 -15.38 34.16 -15.43
CA LEU A 455 -14.01 34.69 -15.60
C LEU A 455 -13.91 36.16 -15.20
N SER A 456 -14.87 36.99 -15.63
CA SER A 456 -14.92 38.41 -15.27
C SER A 456 -15.05 38.59 -13.75
N GLU A 457 -15.90 37.80 -13.08
CA GLU A 457 -16.03 37.85 -11.62
C GLU A 457 -14.78 37.34 -10.89
N ALA A 458 -14.13 36.29 -11.38
CA ALA A 458 -12.87 35.78 -10.82
C ALA A 458 -11.71 36.79 -10.96
N GLN A 459 -11.69 37.57 -12.04
CA GLN A 459 -10.71 38.65 -12.21
C GLN A 459 -10.95 39.81 -11.25
N LYS A 460 -12.22 40.15 -10.98
CA LYS A 460 -12.61 41.24 -10.07
C LYS A 460 -12.44 40.87 -8.60
N ASP A 461 -12.66 39.61 -8.24
CA ASP A 461 -12.72 39.15 -6.86
C ASP A 461 -11.87 37.87 -6.66
N LYS A 462 -10.70 38.05 -6.02
CA LYS A 462 -9.77 36.95 -5.73
C LYS A 462 -10.31 35.94 -4.72
N ILE A 463 -11.24 36.33 -3.85
CA ILE A 463 -11.88 35.40 -2.92
C ILE A 463 -12.81 34.49 -3.72
N PHE A 464 -13.58 35.06 -4.66
CA PHE A 464 -14.42 34.28 -5.57
C PHE A 464 -13.61 33.32 -6.44
N GLU A 465 -12.45 33.74 -6.98
CA GLU A 465 -11.54 32.86 -7.72
C GLU A 465 -11.08 31.66 -6.87
N GLN A 466 -10.59 31.90 -5.66
CA GLN A 466 -10.16 30.83 -4.75
C GLN A 466 -11.32 29.90 -4.38
N PHE A 467 -12.48 30.47 -4.11
CA PHE A 467 -13.68 29.71 -3.79
C PHE A 467 -14.11 28.82 -4.96
N LEU A 468 -14.09 29.34 -6.19
CA LEU A 468 -14.37 28.58 -7.41
C LEU A 468 -13.39 27.43 -7.61
N LEU A 469 -12.09 27.63 -7.36
CA LEU A 469 -11.08 26.57 -7.47
C LEU A 469 -11.25 25.46 -6.43
N LEU A 470 -11.75 25.79 -5.24
CA LEU A 470 -11.98 24.85 -4.14
C LEU A 470 -13.31 24.11 -4.25
N GLN A 471 -14.39 24.82 -4.58
CA GLN A 471 -15.77 24.33 -4.51
C GLN A 471 -16.34 23.96 -5.88
N GLY A 472 -15.78 24.50 -6.97
CA GLY A 472 -16.26 24.24 -8.32
C GLY A 472 -16.28 22.77 -8.73
N GLN A 473 -15.40 21.96 -8.15
CA GLN A 473 -15.41 20.50 -8.36
C GLN A 473 -16.63 19.82 -7.69
N GLN A 474 -17.04 20.29 -6.51
CA GLN A 474 -18.22 19.73 -5.83
C GLN A 474 -19.50 20.12 -6.58
N ILE A 475 -19.56 21.35 -7.11
CA ILE A 475 -20.68 21.79 -7.94
C ILE A 475 -20.79 20.93 -9.20
N PHE A 476 -19.65 20.62 -9.85
CA PHE A 476 -19.58 19.71 -11.00
C PHE A 476 -20.20 18.33 -10.71
N ASP A 477 -19.90 17.75 -9.55
CA ASP A 477 -20.41 16.42 -9.19
C ASP A 477 -21.91 16.41 -8.85
N THR A 478 -22.50 17.59 -8.60
CA THR A 478 -23.86 17.68 -8.04
C THR A 478 -24.88 18.29 -9.00
N VAL A 479 -24.49 19.22 -9.88
CA VAL A 479 -25.41 19.88 -10.84
C VAL A 479 -25.45 19.12 -12.16
N SER A 480 -26.62 18.56 -12.51
CA SER A 480 -26.81 17.75 -13.72
C SER A 480 -27.03 18.57 -15.01
N ASP A 481 -26.78 19.87 -14.99
CA ASP A 481 -27.03 20.75 -16.15
C ASP A 481 -25.76 20.94 -16.99
N ASP A 482 -25.82 20.48 -18.24
CA ASP A 482 -24.67 20.43 -19.14
C ASP A 482 -24.06 21.82 -19.44
N ALA A 483 -24.84 22.91 -19.41
CA ALA A 483 -24.36 24.25 -19.76
C ALA A 483 -23.48 24.84 -18.64
N ILE A 484 -24.03 24.88 -17.42
CA ILE A 484 -23.37 25.44 -16.24
C ILE A 484 -22.15 24.61 -15.87
N THR A 485 -22.30 23.29 -15.85
CA THR A 485 -21.25 22.36 -15.49
C THR A 485 -20.08 22.48 -16.47
N SER A 486 -20.35 22.57 -17.77
CA SER A 486 -19.32 22.79 -18.80
C SER A 486 -18.63 24.15 -18.65
N ALA A 487 -19.37 25.22 -18.36
CA ALA A 487 -18.81 26.57 -18.19
C ALA A 487 -17.91 26.69 -16.96
N ILE A 488 -18.30 26.10 -15.83
CA ILE A 488 -17.50 26.07 -14.59
C ILE A 488 -16.20 25.28 -14.82
N GLN A 489 -16.29 24.09 -15.44
CA GLN A 489 -15.11 23.29 -15.76
C GLN A 489 -14.13 24.02 -16.67
N ALA A 490 -14.65 24.66 -17.73
CA ALA A 490 -13.83 25.42 -18.66
C ALA A 490 -13.12 26.59 -17.95
N THR A 491 -13.83 27.29 -17.07
CA THR A 491 -13.27 28.41 -16.31
C THR A 491 -12.19 27.97 -15.32
N ILE A 492 -12.42 26.92 -14.53
CA ILE A 492 -11.43 26.40 -13.57
C ILE A 492 -10.15 26.00 -14.28
N ALA A 493 -10.28 25.33 -15.42
CA ALA A 493 -9.11 24.87 -16.16
C ALA A 493 -8.35 26.04 -16.80
N GLN A 494 -9.04 27.09 -17.28
CA GLN A 494 -8.40 28.31 -17.77
C GLN A 494 -7.67 29.07 -16.66
N LEU A 495 -8.29 29.23 -15.48
CA LEU A 495 -7.66 29.87 -14.32
C LEU A 495 -6.42 29.10 -13.85
N ARG A 496 -6.45 27.76 -13.86
CA ARG A 496 -5.29 26.93 -13.49
C ARG A 496 -4.11 27.08 -14.44
N ILE A 497 -4.35 27.34 -15.73
CA ILE A 497 -3.28 27.58 -16.71
C ILE A 497 -2.63 28.95 -16.47
N GLY A 498 -3.43 30.00 -16.22
CA GLY A 498 -2.95 31.36 -16.02
C GLY A 498 -2.17 31.61 -14.71
N VAL A 499 -2.25 30.70 -13.73
CA VAL A 499 -1.47 30.77 -12.47
C VAL A 499 -0.04 30.23 -12.64
N VAL A 500 0.27 29.60 -13.78
CA VAL A 500 1.57 28.94 -14.03
C VAL A 500 2.55 29.83 -14.84
N GLU A 501 2.11 31.01 -15.29
CA GLU A 501 2.97 32.09 -15.80
C GLU A 501 3.27 33.12 -14.71
#